data_AF-A0A3P6Q1U6-F1
#
_entry.id   AF-A0A3P6Q1U6-F1
#
_cell.length_a   1.000
_cell.length_b   1.000
_cell.length_c   1.000
_cell.angle_alpha   90.00
_cell.angle_beta   90.00
_cell.angle_gamma   90.00
#
_symmetry.space_group_name_H-M   'P 1'
#
loop_
_entity.id
_entity.type
_entity.pdbx_description
1 polymer ?
#
loop_
_entity_poly.entity_id
_entity_poly.type
_entity_poly.pdbx_seq_one_letter_code
_entity_poly.pdbx_strand_id
1 'polypeptide(L)'
;MNAEIDDDIYIDTKDLCRRIAWELKQHSIPQAIFAERILCRSQGTLSDLLRNPKPWNKLKSGRETFRRMFNWVQQPLELRLGILDMYKGLLLLLLLLLLLFIIINVIIIVIIYIIIVIYYYYYCYYYLYYYCYLLLIMLLLLLLLLLLLSLLLLLLLLLLLLLLS
;
A
#
# COMPACT_ATOMS: atom_id res chain seq x y z
N MET A 1 4.95 32.53 -6.60
CA MET A 1 5.92 33.16 -5.68
C MET A 1 6.99 33.80 -6.54
N ASN A 2 6.77 35.04 -6.96
CA ASN A 2 7.78 35.82 -7.65
C ASN A 2 8.26 36.82 -6.60
N ALA A 3 9.49 36.65 -6.09
CA ALA A 3 10.15 37.78 -5.50
C ALA A 3 10.19 38.87 -6.58
N GLU A 4 9.68 40.07 -6.28
CA GLU A 4 9.77 41.21 -7.18
C GLU A 4 11.25 41.56 -7.32
N ILE A 5 11.86 41.06 -8.39
CA ILE A 5 13.19 41.45 -8.84
C ILE A 5 13.02 42.88 -9.36
N ASP A 6 13.68 43.84 -8.72
CA ASP A 6 13.79 45.21 -9.21
C ASP A 6 14.17 45.20 -10.70
N ASP A 7 13.46 45.98 -11.52
CA ASP A 7 13.55 45.91 -12.97
C ASP A 7 14.95 46.23 -13.50
N ASP A 8 15.76 46.91 -12.67
CA ASP A 8 17.15 47.29 -12.90
C ASP A 8 18.21 46.25 -12.51
N ILE A 9 17.83 45.06 -12.02
CA ILE A 9 18.80 44.02 -11.68
C ILE A 9 19.58 43.56 -12.93
N TYR A 10 20.90 43.70 -12.85
CA TYR A 10 21.83 43.13 -13.82
C TYR A 10 22.02 41.64 -13.56
N ILE A 11 21.76 40.81 -14.57
CA ILE A 11 21.97 39.36 -14.51
C ILE A 11 23.10 38.99 -15.49
N ASP A 12 24.18 38.38 -15.00
CA ASP A 12 25.16 37.76 -15.91
C ASP A 12 24.52 36.51 -16.54
N THR A 13 24.04 36.67 -17.77
CA THR A 13 23.33 35.62 -18.50
C THR A 13 24.22 34.42 -18.81
N LYS A 14 25.54 34.61 -18.99
CA LYS A 14 26.47 33.51 -19.27
C LYS A 14 26.70 32.68 -18.02
N ASP A 15 26.93 33.34 -16.88
CA ASP A 15 27.14 32.65 -15.62
C ASP A 15 25.87 31.92 -15.17
N LEU A 16 24.71 32.60 -15.28
CA LEU A 16 23.41 31.98 -14.99
C LEU A 16 23.16 30.74 -15.85
N CYS A 17 23.40 30.79 -17.16
CA CYS A 17 23.24 29.62 -18.02
C CYS A 17 24.19 28.47 -17.65
N ARG A 18 25.45 28.78 -17.31
CA ARG A 18 26.40 27.77 -16.81
C ARG A 18 25.91 27.13 -15.52
N ARG A 19 25.41 27.93 -14.58
CA ARG A 19 24.85 27.45 -13.31
C ARG A 19 23.60 26.60 -13.53
N ILE A 20 22.66 27.03 -14.37
CA ILE A 20 21.48 26.24 -14.73
C ILE A 20 21.89 24.89 -15.34
N ALA A 21 22.82 24.89 -16.30
CA ALA A 21 23.28 23.64 -16.91
C ALA A 21 23.91 22.68 -15.88
N TRP A 22 24.65 23.21 -14.91
CA TRP A 22 25.21 22.44 -13.81
C TRP A 22 24.10 21.88 -12.90
N GLU A 23 23.16 22.71 -12.44
CA GLU A 23 22.05 22.30 -11.56
C GLU A 23 21.20 21.20 -12.20
N LEU A 24 20.86 21.35 -13.48
CA LEU A 24 20.08 20.35 -14.22
C LEU A 24 20.81 19.00 -14.28
N LYS A 25 22.15 19.03 -14.44
CA LYS A 25 22.96 17.82 -14.47
C LYS A 25 23.12 17.19 -13.09
N GLN A 26 23.42 17.99 -12.05
CA GLN A 26 23.62 17.49 -10.69
C GLN A 26 22.39 16.80 -10.12
N HIS A 27 21.20 17.38 -10.38
CA HIS A 27 19.94 16.85 -9.86
C HIS A 27 19.18 15.99 -10.88
N SER A 28 19.83 15.61 -11.99
CA SER A 28 19.23 14.78 -13.04
C SER A 28 17.87 15.30 -13.52
N ILE A 29 17.73 16.63 -13.62
CA ILE A 29 16.51 17.29 -14.06
C ILE A 29 16.49 17.30 -15.60
N PRO A 30 15.47 16.68 -16.23
CA PRO A 30 15.33 16.75 -17.67
C PRO A 30 15.11 18.19 -18.14
N GLN A 31 15.87 18.65 -19.14
CA GLN A 31 15.72 19.99 -19.72
C GLN A 31 14.30 20.27 -20.20
N ALA A 32 13.59 19.25 -20.68
CA ALA A 32 12.20 19.38 -21.10
C ALA A 32 11.28 19.81 -19.96
N ILE A 33 11.37 19.14 -18.79
CA ILE A 33 10.57 19.48 -17.61
C ILE A 33 10.91 20.90 -17.14
N PHE A 34 12.19 21.26 -17.09
CA PHE A 34 12.59 22.61 -16.69
C PHE A 34 12.07 23.67 -17.67
N ALA A 35 12.24 23.46 -18.98
CA ALA A 35 11.81 24.38 -20.02
C ALA A 35 10.29 24.61 -19.96
N GLU A 36 9.52 23.54 -19.78
CA GLU A 36 8.06 23.59 -19.71
C GLU A 36 7.58 24.29 -18.43
N ARG A 37 8.07 23.83 -17.26
CA ARG A 37 7.53 24.23 -15.95
C ARG A 37 8.01 25.60 -15.49
N ILE A 38 9.24 25.99 -15.81
CA ILE A 38 9.82 27.26 -15.36
C ILE A 38 9.71 28.33 -16.44
N LEU A 39 9.93 27.97 -17.71
CA LEU A 39 10.06 28.94 -18.80
C LEU A 39 8.85 28.97 -19.74
N CYS A 40 7.97 27.96 -19.67
CA CYS A 40 6.87 27.76 -20.63
C CYS A 40 7.38 27.71 -22.09
N ARG A 41 8.47 26.97 -22.30
CA ARG A 41 9.17 26.85 -23.58
C ARG A 41 9.49 25.38 -23.88
N SER A 42 9.86 25.09 -25.13
CA SER A 42 10.27 23.75 -25.53
C SER A 42 11.72 23.44 -25.13
N GLN A 43 12.04 22.15 -24.98
CA GLN A 43 13.40 21.70 -24.64
C GLN A 43 14.45 22.24 -25.63
N GLY A 44 14.16 22.24 -26.94
CA GLY A 44 15.08 22.74 -27.96
C GLY A 44 15.46 24.21 -27.74
N THR A 45 14.46 25.07 -27.47
CA THR A 45 14.72 26.49 -27.23
C THR A 45 15.56 26.74 -25.98
N LEU A 46 15.40 25.94 -24.93
CA LEU A 46 16.26 26.00 -23.75
C LEU A 46 17.68 25.51 -24.06
N SER A 47 17.83 24.38 -24.77
CA SER A 47 19.15 23.86 -25.17
C SER A 47 19.94 24.92 -25.95
N ASP A 48 19.30 25.59 -26.90
CA ASP A 48 19.94 26.64 -27.70
C ASP A 48 20.29 27.87 -26.85
N LEU A 49 19.38 28.26 -25.95
CA LEU A 49 19.59 29.37 -25.01
C LEU A 49 20.80 29.12 -24.08
N LEU A 50 20.94 27.90 -23.55
CA LEU A 50 22.04 27.53 -22.66
C LEU A 50 23.38 27.45 -23.40
N ARG A 51 23.36 27.06 -24.68
CA ARG A 51 24.57 26.92 -25.51
C ARG A 51 25.11 28.27 -25.96
N ASN A 52 24.22 29.20 -26.33
CA ASN A 52 24.57 30.51 -26.88
C ASN A 52 23.77 31.66 -26.24
N PRO A 53 23.95 31.94 -24.93
CA PRO A 53 23.20 33.00 -24.26
C PRO A 53 23.65 34.39 -24.73
N LYS A 54 22.68 35.22 -25.11
CA LYS A 54 22.93 36.64 -25.41
C LYS A 54 23.28 37.41 -24.12
N PRO A 55 24.26 38.31 -24.12
CA PRO A 55 24.61 39.11 -22.95
C PRO A 55 23.46 40.05 -22.56
N TRP A 56 23.25 40.25 -21.25
CA TRP A 56 22.12 41.01 -20.69
C TRP A 56 21.89 42.37 -21.35
N ASN A 57 22.95 43.15 -21.52
CA ASN A 57 22.89 44.50 -22.09
C ASN A 57 22.46 44.52 -23.56
N LYS A 58 22.54 43.38 -24.27
CA LYS A 58 22.11 43.25 -25.67
C LYS A 58 20.72 42.62 -25.81
N LEU A 59 20.03 42.31 -24.71
CA LEU A 59 18.67 41.76 -24.74
C LEU A 59 17.66 42.88 -25.00
N LYS A 60 16.98 42.80 -26.15
CA LYS A 60 15.81 43.61 -26.50
C LYS A 60 14.50 42.99 -25.98
N SER A 61 14.43 41.66 -25.91
CA SER A 61 13.33 40.87 -25.38
C SER A 61 13.87 39.58 -24.75
N GLY A 62 13.08 38.91 -23.90
CA GLY A 62 13.49 37.65 -23.26
C GLY A 62 14.23 37.78 -21.94
N ARG A 63 14.32 38.99 -21.36
CA ARG A 63 14.86 39.20 -20.00
C ARG A 63 14.09 38.39 -18.94
N GLU A 64 12.77 38.31 -19.10
CA GLU A 64 11.90 37.53 -18.23
C GLU A 64 12.30 36.06 -18.14
N THR A 65 12.77 35.45 -19.24
CA THR A 65 13.26 34.07 -19.24
C THR A 65 14.46 33.90 -18.31
N PHE A 66 15.40 34.85 -18.34
CA PHE A 66 16.55 34.83 -17.44
C PHE A 66 16.16 35.16 -15.99
N ARG A 67 15.21 36.08 -15.77
CA ARG A 67 14.69 36.38 -14.42
C ARG A 67 14.04 35.16 -13.78
N ARG A 68 13.26 34.38 -14.53
CA ARG A 68 12.67 33.11 -14.04
C ARG A 68 13.74 32.07 -13.70
N MET A 69 14.75 31.90 -14.55
CA MET A 69 15.89 31.01 -14.25
C MET A 69 16.63 31.47 -12.99
N PHE A 70 16.90 32.77 -12.87
CA PHE A 70 17.55 33.36 -11.71
C PHE A 70 16.73 33.13 -10.44
N ASN A 71 15.45 33.50 -10.45
CA ASN A 71 14.52 33.28 -9.34
C ASN A 71 14.46 31.82 -8.91
N TRP A 72 14.40 30.89 -9.88
CA TRP A 72 14.38 29.46 -9.59
C TRP A 72 15.66 29.02 -8.88
N VAL A 73 16.85 29.40 -9.36
CA VAL A 73 18.15 29.00 -8.75
C VAL A 73 18.31 29.53 -7.32
N GLN A 74 17.70 30.66 -6.99
CA GLN A 74 17.76 31.24 -5.64
C GLN A 74 16.87 30.51 -4.63
N GLN A 75 15.94 29.67 -5.08
CA GLN A 75 15.08 28.92 -4.17
C GLN A 75 15.84 27.76 -3.49
N PRO A 76 15.45 27.38 -2.26
CA PRO A 76 15.91 26.14 -1.63
C PRO A 76 15.70 24.92 -2.53
N LEU A 77 16.58 23.92 -2.46
CA LEU A 77 16.57 22.76 -3.34
C LEU A 77 15.23 22.01 -3.32
N GLU A 78 14.64 21.87 -2.15
CA GLU A 78 13.36 21.19 -1.93
C GLU A 78 12.24 21.88 -2.72
N LEU A 79 12.20 23.21 -2.66
CA LEU A 79 11.20 24.00 -3.39
C LEU A 79 11.45 23.93 -4.90
N ARG A 80 12.72 23.99 -5.34
CA ARG A 80 13.09 23.88 -6.76
C ARG A 80 12.60 22.58 -7.39
N LEU A 81 12.87 21.45 -6.72
CA LEU A 81 12.48 20.12 -7.19
C LEU A 81 10.98 19.87 -7.01
N GLY A 82 10.37 20.46 -5.97
CA GLY A 82 8.92 20.46 -5.76
C GLY A 82 8.15 21.17 -6.87
N ILE A 83 8.61 22.35 -7.33
CA ILE A 83 8.01 23.08 -8.47
C ILE A 83 8.05 22.25 -9.75
N LEU A 84 9.08 21.42 -9.92
CA LEU A 84 9.25 20.55 -11.08
C LEU A 84 8.48 19.23 -10.96
N ASP A 85 7.72 19.02 -9.88
CA ASP A 85 6.96 17.80 -9.60
C ASP A 85 7.79 16.51 -9.62
N MET A 86 9.11 16.62 -9.42
CA MET A 86 10.06 15.51 -9.57
C MET A 86 9.78 14.34 -8.61
N TYR A 87 9.13 14.62 -7.48
CA TYR A 87 8.78 13.63 -6.47
C TYR A 87 7.33 13.14 -6.55
N LYS A 88 6.44 13.78 -7.32
CA LYS A 88 5.02 13.40 -7.34
C LYS A 88 4.80 11.99 -7.88
N GLY A 89 5.50 11.62 -8.96
CA GLY A 89 5.39 10.27 -9.54
C GLY A 89 5.93 9.19 -8.60
N LEU A 90 7.10 9.43 -7.99
CA LEU A 90 7.68 8.51 -7.02
C LEU A 90 6.82 8.40 -5.75
N LEU A 91 6.31 9.52 -5.25
CA LEU A 91 5.40 9.56 -4.09
C LEU A 91 4.09 8.83 -4.40
N LEU A 92 3.49 9.06 -5.58
CA LEU A 92 2.30 8.35 -6.01
C LEU A 92 2.56 6.84 -6.13
N LEU A 93 3.70 6.45 -6.71
CA LEU A 93 4.11 5.05 -6.79
C LEU A 93 4.28 4.44 -5.38
N LEU A 94 4.96 5.14 -4.48
CA LEU A 94 5.13 4.71 -3.08
C LEU A 94 3.78 4.58 -2.36
N LEU A 95 2.87 5.54 -2.55
CA LEU A 95 1.51 5.48 -2.00
C LEU A 95 0.70 4.33 -2.57
N LEU A 96 0.80 4.05 -3.87
CA LEU A 96 0.15 2.91 -4.52
C LEU A 96 0.72 1.57 -4.02
N LEU A 97 2.04 1.47 -3.83
CA LEU A 97 2.68 0.28 -3.27
C LEU A 97 2.27 0.06 -1.80
N LEU A 98 2.20 1.13 -1.00
CA LEU A 98 1.72 1.08 0.38
C LEU A 98 0.25 0.61 0.43
N LEU A 99 -0.59 1.17 -0.43
CA LEU A 99 -2.01 0.78 -0.54
C LEU A 99 -2.15 -0.70 -0.92
N LEU A 100 -1.38 -1.17 -1.91
CA LEU A 100 -1.36 -2.57 -2.32
C LEU A 100 -0.93 -3.48 -1.16
N PHE A 101 0.11 -3.11 -0.43
CA PHE A 101 0.56 -3.85 0.75
C PHE A 101 -0.54 -3.96 1.81
N ILE A 102 -1.23 -2.87 2.13
CA ILE A 102 -2.34 -2.87 3.09
C ILE A 102 -3.46 -3.81 2.62
N ILE A 103 -3.87 -3.71 1.34
CA ILE A 103 -4.91 -4.56 0.76
C ILE A 103 -4.56 -6.05 0.88
N ILE A 104 -3.33 -6.42 0.52
CA ILE A 104 -2.85 -7.81 0.61
C ILE A 104 -2.92 -8.32 2.06
N ASN A 105 -2.46 -7.53 3.02
CA ASN A 105 -2.51 -7.92 4.43
C ASN A 105 -3.95 -8.10 4.95
N VAL A 106 -4.87 -7.21 4.57
CA VAL A 106 -6.28 -7.33 4.93
C VAL A 106 -6.88 -8.62 4.35
N ILE A 107 -6.59 -8.94 3.08
CA ILE A 107 -7.05 -10.18 2.46
C ILE A 107 -6.52 -11.42 3.21
N ILE A 108 -5.23 -11.42 3.57
CA ILE A 108 -4.62 -12.52 4.34
C ILE A 108 -5.31 -12.70 5.70
N ILE A 109 -5.55 -11.60 6.43
CA ILE A 109 -6.24 -11.65 7.74
C ILE A 109 -7.66 -12.22 7.59
N VAL A 110 -8.40 -11.80 6.58
CA VAL A 110 -9.75 -12.31 6.30
C VAL A 110 -9.74 -13.80 5.97
N ILE A 111 -8.79 -14.27 5.15
CA ILE A 111 -8.64 -15.68 4.82
C ILE A 111 -8.33 -16.51 6.08
N ILE A 112 -7.38 -16.06 6.91
CA ILE A 112 -7.04 -16.72 8.17
C ILE A 112 -8.26 -16.80 9.09
N TYR A 113 -9.01 -15.70 9.23
CA TYR A 113 -10.22 -15.68 10.03
C TYR A 113 -11.26 -16.70 9.55
N ILE A 114 -11.50 -16.78 8.23
CA ILE A 114 -12.42 -17.76 7.64
C ILE A 114 -11.95 -19.20 7.94
N ILE A 115 -10.66 -19.49 7.79
CA ILE A 115 -10.09 -20.81 8.09
C ILE A 115 -10.30 -21.16 9.58
N ILE A 116 -10.06 -20.22 10.50
CA ILE A 116 -10.27 -20.42 11.93
C ILE A 116 -11.75 -20.72 12.22
N VAL A 117 -12.67 -19.97 11.62
CA VAL A 117 -14.12 -20.20 11.79
C VAL A 117 -14.53 -21.57 11.26
N ILE A 118 -14.05 -21.98 10.09
CA ILE A 118 -14.32 -23.31 9.52
C ILE A 118 -13.76 -24.40 10.43
N TYR A 119 -12.52 -24.25 10.88
CA TYR A 119 -11.89 -25.20 11.80
C TYR A 119 -12.65 -25.33 13.11
N TYR A 120 -13.07 -24.20 13.69
CA TYR A 120 -13.88 -24.18 14.91
C TYR A 120 -15.23 -24.89 14.71
N TYR A 121 -15.91 -24.62 13.59
CA TYR A 121 -17.17 -25.30 13.26
C TYR A 121 -16.99 -26.82 13.11
N TYR A 122 -15.93 -27.24 12.40
CA TYR A 122 -15.59 -28.65 12.25
C TYR A 122 -15.27 -29.32 13.59
N TYR A 123 -14.52 -28.64 14.46
CA TYR A 123 -14.20 -29.10 15.81
C TYR A 123 -15.46 -29.27 16.67
N CYS A 124 -16.36 -28.28 16.68
CA CYS A 124 -17.63 -28.37 17.40
C CYS A 124 -18.50 -29.53 16.89
N TYR A 125 -18.58 -29.71 15.57
CA TYR A 125 -19.33 -30.82 14.97
C TYR A 125 -18.76 -32.19 15.40
N TYR A 126 -17.44 -32.35 15.37
CA TYR A 126 -16.79 -33.58 15.79
C TYR A 126 -17.06 -33.92 17.26
N TYR A 127 -16.96 -32.93 18.15
CA TYR A 127 -17.26 -33.13 19.58
C TYR A 127 -18.73 -33.46 19.82
N LEU A 128 -19.66 -32.76 19.16
CA LEU A 128 -21.09 -33.06 19.28
C LEU A 128 -21.39 -34.49 18.82
N TYR A 129 -20.83 -34.91 17.68
CA TYR A 129 -20.97 -36.27 17.17
C TYR A 129 -20.40 -37.31 18.16
N TYR A 130 -19.22 -37.05 18.72
CA TYR A 130 -18.59 -37.92 19.71
C TYR A 130 -19.47 -38.12 20.95
N TYR A 131 -20.01 -37.03 21.53
CA TYR A 131 -20.89 -37.12 22.70
C TYR A 131 -22.22 -37.83 22.40
N CYS A 132 -22.83 -37.58 21.24
CA CYS A 132 -24.02 -38.31 20.80
C CYS A 132 -23.77 -39.82 20.66
N TYR A 133 -22.62 -40.21 20.09
CA TYR A 133 -22.25 -41.61 19.93
C TYR A 133 -21.98 -42.30 21.28
N LEU A 134 -21.28 -41.62 22.20
CA LEU A 134 -21.04 -42.12 23.55
C LEU A 134 -22.36 -42.31 24.33
N LEU A 135 -23.28 -41.33 24.24
CA LEU A 135 -24.61 -41.42 24.86
C LEU A 135 -25.41 -42.59 24.28
N LEU A 136 -25.38 -42.79 22.96
CA LEU A 136 -26.02 -43.92 22.30
C LEU A 136 -25.47 -45.25 22.81
N ILE A 137 -24.15 -45.38 22.93
CA ILE A 137 -23.51 -46.58 23.51
C ILE A 137 -23.98 -46.81 24.95
N MET A 138 -23.99 -45.77 25.79
CA MET A 138 -24.44 -45.90 27.18
C MET A 138 -25.91 -46.33 27.28
N LEU A 139 -26.79 -45.77 26.43
CA LEU A 139 -28.21 -46.16 26.36
C LEU A 139 -28.38 -47.61 25.90
N LEU A 140 -27.62 -48.05 24.89
CA LEU A 140 -27.65 -49.44 24.42
C LEU A 140 -27.15 -50.42 25.49
N LEU A 141 -26.10 -50.07 26.22
CA LEU A 141 -25.59 -50.89 27.34
C LEU A 141 -26.60 -50.97 28.50
N LEU A 142 -27.28 -49.85 28.83
CA LEU A 142 -28.32 -49.83 29.84
C LEU A 142 -29.52 -50.72 29.46
N LEU A 143 -29.97 -50.66 28.20
CA LEU A 143 -31.03 -51.52 27.68
C LEU A 143 -30.65 -53.01 27.77
N LEU A 144 -29.41 -53.37 27.41
CA LEU A 144 -28.91 -54.73 27.52
C LEU A 144 -28.90 -55.21 28.98
N LEU A 145 -28.47 -54.37 29.92
CA LEU A 145 -28.46 -54.70 31.34
C LEU A 145 -29.89 -54.96 31.87
N LEU A 146 -30.85 -54.09 31.51
CA LEU A 146 -32.26 -54.25 31.90
C LEU A 146 -32.87 -55.54 31.34
N LEU A 147 -32.52 -55.92 30.10
CA LEU A 147 -32.95 -57.18 29.50
C LEU A 147 -32.37 -58.40 30.24
N LEU A 148 -31.09 -58.35 30.61
CA LEU A 148 -30.45 -59.44 31.37
C LEU A 148 -31.08 -59.59 32.76
N LEU A 149 -31.39 -58.48 33.44
CA LEU A 149 -32.08 -58.47 34.73
C LEU A 149 -33.50 -59.06 34.63
N SER A 150 -34.25 -58.74 33.58
CA SER A 150 -35.61 -59.27 33.39
C SER A 150 -35.59 -60.77 33.09
N LEU A 151 -34.62 -61.24 32.29
CA LEU A 151 -34.41 -62.68 32.04
C LEU A 151 -34.01 -63.43 33.31
N LEU A 152 -33.15 -62.84 34.15
CA LEU A 152 -32.77 -63.42 35.44
C LEU A 152 -33.98 -63.54 36.38
N LEU A 153 -34.81 -62.49 36.46
CA LEU A 153 -36.03 -62.51 37.27
C LEU A 153 -37.00 -63.59 36.79
N LEU A 154 -37.18 -63.73 35.48
CA LEU A 154 -38.01 -64.78 34.88
C LEU A 154 -37.48 -66.18 35.24
N LEU A 155 -36.17 -66.39 35.17
CA LEU A 155 -35.53 -67.65 35.54
C LEU A 155 -35.76 -67.98 37.02
N LEU A 156 -35.59 -67.00 37.91
CA LEU A 156 -35.84 -67.16 39.34
C LEU A 156 -37.31 -67.49 39.64
N LEU A 157 -38.25 -66.86 38.94
CA LEU A 157 -39.68 -67.16 39.05
C LEU A 157 -40.00 -68.59 38.61
N LEU A 158 -39.45 -69.03 37.48
CA LEU A 158 -39.62 -70.39 36.98
C LEU A 158 -39.04 -71.42 37.96
N LEU A 159 -37.88 -71.14 38.55
CA LEU A 159 -37.26 -72.00 39.57
C LEU A 159 -38.13 -72.10 40.83
N LEU A 160 -38.70 -70.97 41.28
CA LEU A 160 -39.62 -70.95 42.43
C LEU A 160 -40.88 -71.79 42.16
N LEU A 161 -41.47 -71.69 40.96
CA LEU A 161 -42.64 -72.47 40.58
C LEU A 161 -42.33 -73.98 40.57
N LEU A 162 -41.15 -74.39 40.07
CA LEU A 162 -40.69 -75.78 40.10
C LEU A 162 -40.47 -76.33 41.52
N LEU A 163 -40.07 -75.48 42.47
CA LEU A 163 -39.89 -75.87 43.87
C LEU A 163 -41.22 -76.01 44.64
N LEU A 164 -42.29 -75.37 44.15
CA LEU A 164 -43.63 -75.39 44.76
C LEU A 164 -44.57 -76.45 44.16
N SER A 165 -44.21 -77.04 43.01
CA SER A 165 -44.94 -78.12 42.33
C SER A 165 -44.46 -79.50 42.76
#